data_AF-A0A0B7BQI3-F1
#
_entry.id   AF-A0A0B7BQI3-F1
#
_cell.length_a   1.000
_cell.length_b   1.000
_cell.length_c   1.000
_cell.angle_alpha   90.00
_cell.angle_beta   90.00
_cell.angle_gamma   90.00
#
_symmetry.space_group_name_H-M   'P 1'
#
loop_
_entity.id
_entity.type
_entity.pdbx_description
1 polymer ?
#
loop_
_entity_poly.entity_id
_entity_poly.type
_entity_poly.pdbx_seq_one_letter_code
_entity_poly.pdbx_strand_id
1 'polypeptide(L)' 'MLINLSLVARIKLLKIINHSWQKDIVSQIWREAITLLIPKKGKCRTKSSGYRPISLTSCVAKTMERVINNRMK' A
#
# COMPACT_ATOMS: atom_id res chain seq x y z
N MET A 1 -6.92 5.65 -5.55
CA MET A 1 -6.96 4.19 -5.63
C MET A 1 -8.36 3.63 -5.46
N LEU A 2 -9.22 4.19 -4.59
CA LEU A 2 -10.60 3.72 -4.39
C LEU A 2 -11.64 4.75 -4.86
N ILE A 3 -11.53 5.23 -6.11
CA ILE A 3 -12.34 6.33 -6.64
C ILE A 3 -13.82 5.97 -6.87
N ASN A 4 -14.14 4.68 -7.03
CA ASN A 4 -15.50 4.21 -7.30
C ASN A 4 -16.21 3.66 -6.04
N LEU A 5 -15.60 3.83 -4.86
CA LEU A 5 -16.20 3.39 -3.61
C LEU A 5 -17.38 4.30 -3.26
N SER A 6 -18.53 3.73 -2.88
CA SER A 6 -19.70 4.51 -2.47
C SER A 6 -19.41 5.36 -1.23
N LEU A 7 -20.18 6.43 -1.01
CA LEU A 7 -19.98 7.32 0.13
C LEU A 7 -20.02 6.55 1.47
N VAL A 8 -20.99 5.65 1.62
CA VAL A 8 -21.13 4.80 2.82
C VAL A 8 -19.87 3.95 3.05
N ALA A 9 -19.35 3.34 1.99
CA ALA A 9 -18.14 2.52 2.09
C ALA A 9 -16.89 3.36 2.39
N ARG A 10 -16.78 4.58 1.85
CA ARG A 10 -15.68 5.51 2.17
C ARG A 10 -15.69 5.92 3.64
N ILE A 11 -16.87 6.25 4.18
CA ILE A 11 -17.04 6.61 5.59
C ILE A 11 -16.64 5.42 6.48
N LYS A 12 -17.08 4.21 6.15
CA LYS A 12 -16.67 2.99 6.88
C LYS A 12 -15.16 2.78 6.82
N LEU A 13 -14.55 2.89 5.64
CA LEU A 13 -13.11 2.75 5.48
C LEU A 13 -12.32 3.78 6.30
N LEU A 14 -12.75 5.04 6.29
CA LEU A 14 -12.16 6.11 7.10
C LEU A 14 -12.24 5.78 8.60
N LYS A 15 -13.39 5.28 9.09
CA LYS A 15 -13.54 4.85 10.48
C LYS A 15 -12.55 3.75 10.85
N ILE A 16 -12.35 2.75 9.98
CA ILE A 16 -11.39 1.66 10.21
C ILE A 16 -9.96 2.20 10.27
N ILE A 17 -9.56 3.06 9.32
CA ILE A 17 -8.23 3.68 9.30
C ILE A 17 -7.99 4.54 10.55
N ASN A 18 -8.98 5.34 10.97
CA ASN A 18 -8.88 6.16 12.17
C ASN A 18 -8.75 5.32 13.43
N HIS A 19 -9.52 4.22 13.52
CA HIS A 19 -9.43 3.30 14.65
C HIS A 19 -8.03 2.65 14.73
N SER A 20 -7.52 2.18 13.59
CA SER A 20 -6.16 1.64 13.46
C SER A 20 -5.09 2.65 13.94
N TRP A 21 -5.22 3.92 13.53
CA TRP A 21 -4.33 5.01 13.97
C TRP A 21 -4.43 5.30 15.48
N GLN A 22 -5.65 5.42 16.02
CA GLN A 22 -5.86 5.75 17.44
C GLN A 22 -5.44 4.62 18.39
N LYS A 23 -5.38 3.39 17.91
CA LYS A 23 -5.05 2.20 18.71
C LYS A 23 -3.64 1.70 18.48
N ASP A 24 -2.87 2.33 17.60
CA ASP A 24 -1.53 1.88 17.18
C ASP A 24 -1.51 0.42 16.67
N ILE A 25 -2.61 -0.03 16.03
CA ILE A 25 -2.76 -1.39 15.51
C ILE A 25 -2.83 -1.34 14.00
N VAL A 26 -1.98 -2.11 13.32
CA VAL A 26 -2.04 -2.31 11.87
C VAL A 26 -2.39 -3.76 11.57
N SER A 27 -3.46 -3.97 10.78
CA SER A 27 -3.85 -5.32 10.36
C SER A 27 -2.74 -6.00 9.58
N GLN A 28 -2.53 -7.31 9.82
CA GLN A 28 -1.50 -8.09 9.14
C GLN A 28 -1.62 -8.02 7.61
N ILE A 29 -2.86 -8.08 7.09
CA ILE A 29 -3.14 -8.02 5.64
C ILE A 29 -2.71 -6.69 5.02
N TRP A 30 -2.64 -5.61 5.82
CA TRP A 30 -2.17 -4.31 5.35
C TRP A 30 -0.63 -4.22 5.31
N ARG A 31 0.06 -5.14 5.97
CA ARG A 31 1.53 -5.27 5.99
C ARG A 31 2.05 -6.26 4.94
N GLU A 32 1.15 -6.95 4.26
CA GLU A 32 1.47 -7.90 3.19
C GLU A 32 1.64 -7.19 1.85
N ALA A 33 2.57 -7.70 1.04
CA ALA A 33 2.80 -7.22 -0.31
C ALA A 33 3.26 -8.34 -1.24
N ILE A 34 2.83 -8.27 -2.49
CA ILE A 34 3.32 -9.15 -3.55
C ILE A 34 4.58 -8.50 -4.14
N THR A 35 5.72 -9.19 -4.08
CA THR A 35 6.97 -8.67 -4.64
C THR A 35 7.13 -9.14 -6.08
N LEU A 36 7.13 -8.19 -7.02
CA LEU A 36 7.38 -8.43 -8.44
C LEU A 36 8.76 -7.92 -8.85
N LEU A 37 9.43 -8.66 -9.73
CA LEU A 37 10.74 -8.30 -10.27
C LEU A 37 10.59 -7.65 -11.64
N ILE A 38 10.90 -6.36 -11.77
CA ILE A 38 10.87 -5.63 -13.05
C ILE A 38 12.27 -5.56 -13.67
N PRO A 39 12.48 -6.02 -14.92
CA PRO A 39 13.78 -5.94 -15.58
C PRO A 39 14.29 -4.48 -15.73
N LYS A 40 15.58 -4.25 -15.48
CA LYS A 40 16.27 -3.01 -15.81
C LYS A 40 16.67 -3.04 -17.29
N LYS A 41 16.43 -1.93 -18.01
CA LYS A 41 16.88 -1.76 -19.40
C LYS A 41 18.41 -1.88 -19.48
N GLY A 42 18.91 -2.66 -20.44
CA GLY A 42 20.35 -2.82 -20.69
C GLY A 42 21.13 -3.60 -19.63
N LYS A 43 20.47 -4.32 -18.72
CA LYS A 43 21.13 -5.18 -17.71
C LYS A 43 20.88 -6.66 -17.98
N CYS A 44 21.81 -7.49 -17.51
CA CYS A 44 21.76 -8.93 -17.65
C CYS A 44 20.56 -9.52 -16.89
N ARG A 45 19.72 -10.30 -17.58
CA ARG A 45 18.51 -10.93 -17.02
C ARG A 45 18.76 -12.18 -16.19
N THR A 46 19.97 -12.73 -16.22
CA THR A 46 20.33 -13.91 -15.41
C THR A 46 20.85 -13.54 -14.03
N LYS A 47 21.12 -12.25 -13.77
CA LYS A 47 21.61 -11.75 -12.48
C LYS A 47 20.50 -10.99 -11.75
N SER A 48 20.37 -11.21 -10.44
CA SER A 48 19.40 -10.51 -9.57
C SER A 48 19.56 -8.98 -9.64
N SER A 49 20.80 -8.48 -9.77
CA SER A 49 21.10 -7.05 -9.93
C SER A 49 20.47 -6.41 -11.18
N GLY A 50 20.08 -7.22 -12.17
CA GLY A 50 19.37 -6.83 -13.37
C GLY A 50 17.90 -6.48 -13.18
N TYR A 51 17.33 -6.66 -11.98
CA TYR A 51 15.92 -6.40 -11.68
C TYR A 51 15.72 -5.30 -10.63
N ARG A 52 14.53 -4.71 -10.61
CA ARG A 52 14.02 -3.84 -9.56
C ARG A 52 12.88 -4.59 -8.86
N PRO A 53 13.01 -4.93 -7.57
CA PRO A 53 11.87 -5.42 -6.81
C PRO A 53 10.87 -4.28 -6.59
N ILE A 54 9.60 -4.55 -6.84
CA ILE A 54 8.49 -3.67 -6.50
C ILE A 54 7.52 -4.44 -5.61
N SER A 55 7.21 -3.87 -4.45
CA SER A 55 6.21 -4.41 -3.53
C SER A 55 4.84 -3.82 -3.86
N LEU A 56 3.91 -4.66 -4.29
CA LEU A 56 2.51 -4.32 -4.51
C LEU A 56 1.72 -4.54 -3.22
N THR A 57 1.38 -3.45 -2.54
CA THR A 57 0.50 -3.45 -1.37
C THR A 57 -0.96 -3.35 -1.77
N SER A 58 -1.89 -3.76 -0.90
CA SER A 58 -3.32 -3.58 -1.15
C SER A 58 -3.71 -2.09 -1.31
N CYS A 59 -4.78 -1.82 -2.07
CA CYS A 59 -5.32 -0.46 -2.23
C CYS A 59 -5.71 0.19 -0.90
N VAL A 60 -6.12 -0.62 0.08
CA VAL A 60 -6.46 -0.17 1.43
C VAL A 60 -5.20 0.28 2.18
N ALA A 61 -4.15 -0.54 2.21
CA ALA A 61 -2.87 -0.17 2.82
C ALA A 61 -2.30 1.12 2.21
N LYS A 62 -2.31 1.23 0.87
CA LYS A 62 -1.84 2.45 0.20
C LYS A 62 -2.69 3.68 0.52
N THR A 63 -3.99 3.49 0.77
CA THR A 63 -4.88 4.58 1.18
C THR A 63 -4.57 5.02 2.61
N MET A 64 -4.34 4.08 3.53
CA MET A 64 -3.92 4.37 4.90
C MET A 64 -2.58 5.14 4.94
N GLU A 65 -1.56 4.69 4.20
CA GLU A 65 -0.28 5.39 4.09
C GLU A 65 -0.45 6.85 3.67
N ARG A 66 -1.33 7.12 2.69
CA ARG A 66 -1.62 8.50 2.24
C ARG A 66 -2.28 9.33 3.33
N VAL A 67 -3.23 8.77 4.07
CA VAL A 67 -3.87 9.46 5.20
C VAL A 67 -2.83 9.84 6.25
N ILE A 68 -1.94 8.90 6.60
CA ILE A 68 -0.87 9.11 7.58
C ILE A 68 0.12 10.15 7.10
N ASN A 69 0.62 10.03 5.86
CA ASN A 69 1.55 10.99 5.28
C ASN A 69 0.96 12.41 5.21
N ASN A 70 -0.36 12.54 5.05
CA ASN A 70 -1.02 13.85 5.08
C ASN A 70 -1.17 14.42 6.49
N ARG A 71 -1.13 13.59 7.55
CA ARG A 71 -1.17 14.03 8.95
C ARG A 71 0.20 14.37 9.51
N MET A 72 1.24 13.72 9.00
CA MET A 72 2.63 13.92 9.45
C MET A 72 3.39 14.97 8.64
N LYS A 73 2.77 15.52 7.59
CA LYS A 73 3.23 16.76 6.96
C LYS A 73 2.91 17.93 7.87
#